data_AF-A0A382IUT6-F1
#
_entry.id   AF-A0A382IUT6-F1
#
_cell.length_a   1.000
_cell.length_b   1.000
_cell.length_c   1.000
_cell.angle_alpha   90.00
_cell.angle_beta   90.00
_cell.angle_gamma   90.00
#
_symmetry.space_group_name_H-M   'P 1'
#
loop_
_entity.id
_entity.type
_entity.pdbx_description
1 polymer ?
#
loop_
_entity_poly.entity_id
_entity_poly.type
_entity_poly.pdbx_seq_one_letter_code
_entity_poly.pdbx_strand_id
1 'polypeptide(L)'
;MKIIKIADKNHCDMAVSLLEEGFTETRKSWERLFSTYVPPQGNFGLLAIENGVSVGVILIFISDITIHQEQAKVVNFSAWYVKKGYRHIALKLITLILKEYGGDETIFVNITASKRVQEIFLNLGFSALSEFDQLMPTFLFNPFFSKKIIIEMAGKKNFQNLNDEDLIKVQDHDSKWFKKIVYRIDNQNYETLLFKKIKRKGIPLLKLIYASSPEDLSTISSQL
;
A
#
# COMPACT_ATOMS: atom_id res chain seq x y z
N MET A 1 -24.66 20.11 -5.46
CA MET A 1 -23.87 18.85 -5.50
C MET A 1 -24.67 17.60 -5.12
N LYS A 2 -24.58 16.55 -5.93
CA LYS A 2 -25.16 15.20 -5.70
C LYS A 2 -24.02 14.19 -5.45
N ILE A 3 -24.19 13.24 -4.52
CA ILE A 3 -23.26 12.12 -4.33
C ILE A 3 -24.01 10.84 -4.66
N ILE A 4 -23.41 9.98 -5.49
CA ILE A 4 -24.01 8.74 -5.97
C ILE A 4 -23.04 7.57 -5.86
N LYS A 5 -23.59 6.35 -5.83
CA LYS A 5 -22.83 5.11 -5.97
C LYS A 5 -22.35 4.92 -7.40
N ILE A 6 -21.18 4.32 -7.56
CA ILE A 6 -20.64 3.93 -8.86
C ILE A 6 -21.12 2.51 -9.13
N ALA A 7 -22.22 2.36 -9.87
CA ALA A 7 -22.92 1.08 -10.04
C ALA A 7 -23.17 0.66 -11.49
N ASP A 8 -22.93 1.54 -12.46
CA ASP A 8 -23.15 1.26 -13.87
C ASP A 8 -22.04 1.86 -14.74
N LYS A 9 -22.07 1.50 -16.02
CA LYS A 9 -21.06 1.91 -17.00
C LYS A 9 -20.90 3.43 -17.10
N ASN A 10 -22.01 4.17 -17.03
CA ASN A 10 -21.98 5.63 -17.18
C ASN A 10 -21.28 6.26 -15.97
N HIS A 11 -21.57 5.77 -14.77
CA HIS A 11 -20.86 6.18 -13.56
C HIS A 11 -19.36 5.81 -13.60
N CYS A 12 -19.02 4.62 -14.10
CA CYS A 12 -17.64 4.21 -14.31
C CYS A 12 -16.90 5.17 -15.26
N ASP A 13 -17.51 5.53 -16.40
CA ASP A 13 -16.90 6.45 -17.37
C ASP A 13 -16.65 7.86 -16.78
N MET A 14 -17.58 8.35 -15.94
CA MET A 14 -17.40 9.61 -15.21
C MET A 14 -16.30 9.53 -14.15
N ALA A 15 -16.17 8.39 -13.47
CA ALA A 15 -15.13 8.13 -12.49
C ALA A 15 -13.75 8.05 -13.15
N VAL A 16 -13.63 7.30 -14.26
CA VAL A 16 -12.39 7.18 -15.06
C VAL A 16 -11.90 8.56 -15.49
N SER A 17 -12.78 9.40 -16.02
CA SER A 17 -12.41 10.74 -16.49
C SER A 17 -11.84 11.62 -15.37
N LEU A 18 -12.34 11.50 -14.14
CA LEU A 18 -11.75 12.17 -12.98
C LEU A 18 -10.42 11.56 -12.53
N LEU A 19 -10.31 10.23 -12.56
CA LEU A 19 -9.09 9.54 -12.14
C LEU A 19 -7.91 9.88 -13.06
N GLU A 20 -8.15 10.07 -14.36
CA GLU A 20 -7.11 10.53 -15.31
C GLU A 20 -6.58 11.93 -14.99
N GLU A 21 -7.38 12.81 -14.36
CA GLU A 21 -6.89 14.12 -13.91
C GLU A 21 -5.97 14.01 -12.68
N GLY A 22 -6.22 13.03 -11.82
CA GLY A 22 -5.58 12.89 -10.51
C GLY A 22 -4.40 11.92 -10.46
N PHE A 23 -4.24 11.08 -11.48
CA PHE A 23 -3.32 9.95 -11.50
C PHE A 23 -2.61 9.85 -12.85
N THR A 24 -1.45 9.19 -12.85
CA THR A 24 -0.64 8.97 -14.06
C THR A 24 -1.10 7.79 -14.90
N GLU A 25 -1.97 6.96 -14.34
CA GLU A 25 -2.52 5.77 -14.96
C GLU A 25 -3.47 6.11 -16.11
N THR A 26 -3.36 5.34 -17.20
CA THR A 26 -4.14 5.56 -18.42
C THR A 26 -5.62 5.20 -18.24
N ARG A 27 -6.51 5.84 -19.03
CA ARG A 27 -7.91 5.43 -19.20
C ARG A 27 -8.11 3.92 -19.22
N LYS A 28 -7.40 3.24 -20.13
CA LYS A 28 -7.48 1.79 -20.34
C LYS A 28 -7.16 0.99 -19.08
N SER A 29 -6.26 1.50 -18.23
CA SER A 29 -5.91 0.85 -16.97
C SER A 29 -7.07 0.94 -15.96
N TRP A 30 -7.77 2.07 -15.91
CA TRP A 30 -8.95 2.25 -15.07
C TRP A 30 -10.16 1.48 -15.58
N GLU A 31 -10.43 1.51 -16.88
CA GLU A 31 -11.49 0.71 -17.49
C GLU A 31 -11.28 -0.79 -17.23
N ARG A 32 -10.02 -1.26 -17.29
CA ARG A 32 -9.67 -2.63 -16.91
C ARG A 32 -9.95 -2.94 -15.45
N LEU A 33 -9.78 -1.97 -14.54
CA LEU A 33 -10.13 -2.17 -13.13
C LEU A 33 -11.64 -2.37 -12.97
N PHE A 34 -12.45 -1.53 -13.62
CA PHE A 34 -13.92 -1.65 -13.56
C PHE A 34 -14.47 -2.91 -14.23
N SER A 35 -13.74 -3.49 -15.19
CA SER A 35 -14.16 -4.73 -15.85
C SER A 35 -13.67 -6.01 -15.17
N THR A 36 -12.55 -5.95 -14.44
CA THR A 36 -11.97 -7.14 -13.79
C THR A 36 -12.41 -7.30 -12.34
N TYR A 37 -12.72 -6.22 -11.64
CA TYR A 37 -13.25 -6.28 -10.28
C TYR A 37 -14.77 -6.27 -10.30
N VAL A 38 -15.39 -7.22 -9.61
CA VAL A 38 -16.83 -7.24 -9.37
C VAL A 38 -17.05 -6.93 -7.89
N PRO A 39 -17.46 -5.70 -7.53
CA PRO A 39 -17.71 -5.36 -6.14
C PRO A 39 -18.91 -6.13 -5.59
N PRO A 40 -18.85 -6.55 -4.31
CA PRO A 40 -20.05 -6.96 -3.59
C PRO A 40 -21.14 -5.89 -3.73
N GLN A 41 -22.35 -6.32 -4.08
CA GLN A 41 -23.52 -5.44 -4.30
C GLN A 41 -23.39 -4.45 -5.48
N GLY A 42 -22.39 -4.60 -6.34
CA GLY A 42 -22.25 -3.81 -7.56
C GLY A 42 -21.77 -2.37 -7.35
N ASN A 43 -21.31 -1.99 -6.14
CA ASN A 43 -20.85 -0.63 -5.85
C ASN A 43 -19.32 -0.52 -5.83
N PHE A 44 -18.74 0.22 -6.78
CA PHE A 44 -17.30 0.47 -6.84
C PHE A 44 -16.84 1.61 -5.93
N GLY A 45 -17.76 2.39 -5.36
CA GLY A 45 -17.45 3.55 -4.53
C GLY A 45 -18.40 4.72 -4.76
N LEU A 46 -17.95 5.94 -4.49
CA LEU A 46 -18.79 7.14 -4.59
C LEU A 46 -18.26 8.13 -5.61
N LEU A 47 -19.20 8.78 -6.31
CA LEU A 47 -18.97 9.87 -7.24
C LEU A 47 -19.73 11.11 -6.76
N ALA A 48 -19.06 12.26 -6.72
CA ALA A 48 -19.66 13.55 -6.49
C ALA A 48 -19.83 14.30 -7.80
N ILE A 49 -21.03 14.85 -8.02
CA ILE A 49 -21.45 15.52 -9.24
C ILE A 49 -22.00 16.91 -8.92
N GLU A 50 -21.49 17.92 -9.61
CA GLU A 50 -21.98 19.31 -9.57
C GLU A 50 -22.43 19.68 -10.99
N ASN A 51 -23.69 20.10 -11.16
CA ASN A 51 -24.22 20.52 -12.46
C ASN A 51 -23.95 19.54 -13.62
N GLY A 52 -24.07 18.23 -13.36
CA GLY A 52 -23.83 17.17 -14.35
C GLY A 52 -22.35 16.80 -14.55
N VAL A 53 -21.41 17.52 -13.95
CA VAL A 53 -19.97 17.27 -14.06
C VAL A 53 -19.46 16.52 -12.83
N SER A 54 -18.67 15.48 -13.03
CA SER A 54 -17.99 14.80 -11.93
C SER A 54 -16.88 15.70 -11.34
N VAL A 55 -16.91 15.86 -10.01
CA VAL A 55 -16.00 16.74 -9.25
C VAL A 55 -15.20 16.02 -8.17
N GLY A 56 -15.62 14.82 -7.78
CA GLY A 56 -14.87 13.97 -6.86
C GLY A 56 -15.23 12.49 -7.03
N VAL A 57 -14.28 11.63 -6.73
CA VAL A 57 -14.41 10.17 -6.81
C VAL A 57 -13.65 9.54 -5.64
N ILE A 58 -14.21 8.49 -5.06
CA ILE A 58 -13.51 7.58 -4.15
C ILE A 58 -13.90 6.15 -4.48
N LEU A 59 -12.91 5.31 -4.76
CA LEU A 59 -13.11 3.90 -5.02
C LEU A 59 -12.92 3.10 -3.73
N ILE A 60 -13.65 1.99 -3.62
CA ILE A 60 -13.47 1.01 -2.55
C ILE A 60 -13.29 -0.39 -3.12
N PHE A 61 -12.50 -1.20 -2.42
CA PHE A 61 -12.46 -2.64 -2.60
C PHE A 61 -12.95 -3.32 -1.34
N ILE A 62 -13.92 -4.20 -1.49
CA ILE A 62 -14.50 -4.99 -0.40
C ILE A 62 -14.05 -6.45 -0.57
N SER A 63 -13.62 -7.06 0.53
CA SER A 63 -13.28 -8.47 0.63
C SER A 63 -13.61 -9.00 2.02
N ASP A 64 -14.02 -10.26 2.11
CA ASP A 64 -14.17 -10.93 3.40
C ASP A 64 -12.87 -11.67 3.74
N ILE A 65 -12.46 -11.62 5.01
CA ILE A 65 -11.28 -12.30 5.55
C ILE A 65 -11.64 -13.03 6.85
N THR A 66 -10.84 -14.03 7.20
CA THR A 66 -10.95 -14.71 8.50
C THR A 66 -9.80 -14.26 9.40
N ILE A 67 -10.11 -13.73 10.59
CA ILE A 67 -9.14 -13.39 11.64
C ILE A 67 -9.50 -14.22 12.88
N HIS A 68 -8.57 -15.04 13.39
CA HIS A 68 -8.81 -15.86 14.60
C HIS A 68 -10.11 -16.69 14.59
N GLN A 69 -10.49 -17.24 13.42
CA GLN A 69 -11.74 -17.98 13.17
C GLN A 69 -13.01 -17.13 13.09
N GLU A 70 -12.92 -15.81 13.28
CA GLU A 70 -14.00 -14.86 13.07
C GLU A 70 -13.96 -14.31 11.64
N GLN A 71 -15.13 -14.13 11.02
CA GLN A 71 -15.23 -13.47 9.72
C GLN A 71 -15.20 -11.96 9.92
N ALA A 72 -14.42 -11.26 9.12
CA ALA A 72 -14.37 -9.81 9.09
C ALA A 72 -14.47 -9.31 7.66
N LYS A 73 -15.24 -8.24 7.46
CA LYS A 73 -15.31 -7.54 6.17
C LYS A 73 -14.24 -6.48 6.13
N VAL A 74 -13.39 -6.50 5.11
CA VAL A 74 -12.41 -5.45 4.86
C VAL A 74 -12.94 -4.51 3.79
N VAL A 75 -12.96 -3.22 4.10
CA VAL A 75 -13.26 -2.14 3.15
C VAL A 75 -11.99 -1.30 2.95
N ASN A 76 -11.34 -1.50 1.81
CA ASN A 76 -10.14 -0.76 1.45
C ASN A 76 -10.50 0.50 0.67
N PHE A 77 -10.21 1.66 1.24
CA PHE A 77 -10.18 2.93 0.53
C PHE A 77 -9.07 2.89 -0.52
N SER A 78 -9.47 3.00 -1.78
CA SER A 78 -8.60 2.86 -2.94
C SER A 78 -8.30 4.24 -3.56
N ALA A 79 -8.14 4.30 -4.89
CA ALA A 79 -7.95 5.53 -5.63
C ALA A 79 -9.09 6.51 -5.36
N TRP A 80 -8.73 7.75 -5.03
CA TRP A 80 -9.68 8.82 -4.78
C TRP A 80 -9.07 10.14 -5.22
N TYR A 81 -9.89 10.98 -5.84
CA TYR A 81 -9.48 12.27 -6.36
C TYR A 81 -10.64 13.24 -6.25
N VAL A 82 -10.34 14.47 -5.84
CA VAL A 82 -11.31 15.57 -5.76
C VAL A 82 -10.66 16.81 -6.35
N LYS A 83 -11.36 17.43 -7.31
CA LYS A 83 -10.92 18.67 -7.95
C LYS A 83 -10.60 19.73 -6.91
N LYS A 84 -9.56 20.55 -7.15
CA LYS A 84 -8.99 21.48 -6.15
C LYS A 84 -10.04 22.34 -5.42
N GLY A 85 -10.98 22.93 -6.14
CA GLY A 85 -12.05 23.78 -5.56
C GLY A 85 -13.10 23.01 -4.73
N TYR A 86 -13.17 21.69 -4.91
CA TYR A 86 -14.14 20.83 -4.25
C TYR A 86 -13.53 20.02 -3.11
N ARG A 87 -12.23 20.13 -2.80
CA ARG A 87 -11.55 19.26 -1.81
C ARG A 87 -12.21 19.22 -0.42
N HIS A 88 -13.00 20.23 -0.06
CA HIS A 88 -13.82 20.23 1.16
C HIS A 88 -14.81 19.04 1.24
N ILE A 89 -15.17 18.42 0.10
CA ILE A 89 -16.09 17.28 0.04
C ILE A 89 -15.43 15.93 0.32
N ALA A 90 -14.10 15.88 0.34
CA ALA A 90 -13.32 14.64 0.47
C ALA A 90 -13.68 13.89 1.77
N LEU A 91 -13.80 14.62 2.89
CA LEU A 91 -14.21 14.07 4.18
C LEU A 91 -15.66 13.56 4.15
N LYS A 92 -16.55 14.24 3.43
CA LYS A 92 -17.94 13.80 3.26
C LYS A 92 -18.02 12.47 2.52
N LEU A 93 -17.21 12.28 1.48
CA LEU A 93 -17.13 11.01 0.75
C LEU A 93 -16.64 9.86 1.64
N ILE A 94 -15.58 10.08 2.42
CA ILE A 94 -15.07 9.09 3.38
C ILE A 94 -16.15 8.74 4.42
N THR A 95 -16.77 9.75 5.04
CA THR A 95 -17.77 9.56 6.10
C THR A 95 -18.99 8.79 5.59
N LEU A 96 -19.41 9.02 4.34
CA LEU A 96 -20.51 8.26 3.74
C LEU A 96 -20.17 6.78 3.58
N ILE A 97 -18.94 6.45 3.17
CA ILE A 97 -18.47 5.05 3.10
C ILE A 97 -18.43 4.43 4.51
N LEU A 98 -17.88 5.15 5.50
CA LEU A 98 -17.84 4.66 6.87
C LEU A 98 -19.23 4.38 7.42
N LYS A 99 -20.19 5.27 7.14
CA LYS A 99 -21.58 5.10 7.57
C LYS A 99 -22.27 3.95 6.86
N GLU A 100 -22.03 3.78 5.56
CA GLU A 100 -22.70 2.76 4.75
C GLU A 100 -22.19 1.35 5.04
N TYR A 101 -20.88 1.20 5.22
CA TYR A 101 -20.24 -0.10 5.37
C TYR A 101 -19.83 -0.42 6.80
N GLY A 102 -19.96 0.52 7.74
CA GLY A 102 -19.56 0.35 9.12
C GLY A 102 -20.43 -0.65 9.88
N GLY A 103 -19.81 -1.33 10.84
CA GLY A 103 -20.39 -2.31 11.74
C GLY A 103 -19.29 -3.01 12.54
N ASP A 104 -19.66 -3.77 13.56
CA ASP A 104 -18.73 -4.35 14.53
C ASP A 104 -17.67 -5.27 13.89
N GLU A 105 -18.01 -5.93 12.78
CA GLU A 105 -17.13 -6.86 12.04
C GLU A 105 -16.46 -6.22 10.80
N THR A 106 -16.49 -4.89 10.66
CA THR A 106 -15.90 -4.20 9.50
C THR A 106 -14.59 -3.50 9.83
N ILE A 107 -13.56 -3.85 9.06
CA ILE A 107 -12.23 -3.25 9.12
C ILE A 107 -12.05 -2.33 7.93
N PHE A 108 -11.81 -1.05 8.21
CA PHE A 108 -11.47 -0.07 7.19
C PHE A 108 -9.96 0.06 7.06
N VAL A 109 -9.46 0.03 5.82
CA VAL A 109 -8.02 0.16 5.53
C VAL A 109 -7.78 1.13 4.38
N ASN A 110 -6.57 1.70 4.30
CA ASN A 110 -6.09 2.41 3.13
C ASN A 110 -4.65 1.97 2.82
N ILE A 111 -4.54 0.91 2.03
CA ILE A 111 -3.29 0.13 1.87
C ILE A 111 -2.23 0.86 1.02
N THR A 112 -2.63 1.91 0.29
CA THR A 112 -1.78 2.63 -0.66
C THR A 112 -1.87 4.15 -0.48
N ALA A 113 -2.12 4.60 0.75
CA ALA A 113 -2.20 6.02 1.07
C ALA A 113 -0.86 6.73 0.84
N SER A 114 -0.87 7.86 0.14
CA SER A 114 0.25 8.80 0.15
C SER A 114 0.40 9.43 1.53
N LYS A 115 1.57 10.00 1.87
CA LYS A 115 1.81 10.62 3.19
C LYS A 115 0.71 11.60 3.61
N ARG A 116 0.29 12.48 2.68
CA ARG A 116 -0.81 13.44 2.93
C ARG A 116 -2.15 12.75 3.19
N VAL A 117 -2.42 11.63 2.53
CA VAL A 117 -3.63 10.84 2.77
C VAL A 117 -3.54 10.15 4.13
N GLN A 118 -2.38 9.63 4.51
CA GLN A 118 -2.17 9.04 5.85
C GLN A 118 -2.49 10.06 6.95
N GLU A 119 -1.98 11.28 6.84
CA GLU A 119 -2.29 12.38 7.78
C GLU A 119 -3.80 12.62 7.93
N ILE A 120 -4.56 12.58 6.83
CA ILE A 120 -6.03 12.71 6.86
C ILE A 120 -6.66 11.55 7.64
N PHE A 121 -6.26 10.31 7.38
CA PHE A 121 -6.81 9.13 8.05
C PHE A 121 -6.45 9.10 9.54
N LEU A 122 -5.22 9.46 9.91
CA LEU A 122 -4.80 9.57 11.31
C LEU A 122 -5.66 10.62 12.06
N ASN A 123 -5.91 11.77 11.44
CA ASN A 123 -6.80 12.80 12.01
C ASN A 123 -8.27 12.36 12.11
N LEU A 124 -8.68 11.34 11.35
CA LEU A 124 -9.99 10.71 11.45
C LEU A 124 -10.05 9.60 12.51
N GLY A 125 -8.98 9.40 13.29
CA GLY A 125 -8.91 8.39 14.35
C GLY A 125 -8.47 7.01 13.86
N PHE A 126 -8.02 6.88 12.60
CA PHE A 126 -7.39 5.64 12.16
C PHE A 126 -6.00 5.49 12.79
N SER A 127 -5.58 4.24 12.95
CA SER A 127 -4.23 3.91 13.40
C SER A 127 -3.37 3.46 12.22
N ALA A 128 -2.06 3.74 12.28
CA ALA A 128 -1.12 3.17 11.32
C ALA A 128 -1.03 1.66 11.52
N LEU A 129 -1.20 0.88 10.45
CA LEU A 129 -1.06 -0.59 10.51
C LEU A 129 0.41 -1.02 10.70
N SER A 130 1.35 -0.18 10.25
CA SER A 130 2.79 -0.35 10.37
C SER A 130 3.45 1.02 10.21
N GLU A 131 4.39 1.38 11.10
CA GLU A 131 5.22 2.59 10.95
C GLU A 131 6.27 2.45 9.83
N PHE A 132 6.49 1.22 9.33
CA PHE A 132 7.56 0.85 8.40
C PHE A 132 7.03 0.10 7.17
N ASP A 133 6.08 0.67 6.42
CA ASP A 133 5.72 0.15 5.10
C ASP A 133 6.66 0.72 4.01
N GLN A 134 7.96 0.43 4.11
CA GLN A 134 8.88 0.65 2.99
C GLN A 134 8.64 -0.42 1.92
N LEU A 135 7.94 -0.03 0.86
CA LEU A 135 7.74 -0.84 -0.33
C LEU A 135 8.81 -0.49 -1.36
N MET A 136 9.71 -1.42 -1.63
CA MET A 136 10.78 -1.23 -2.62
C MET A 136 10.43 -1.93 -3.94
N PRO A 137 10.51 -1.23 -5.08
CA PRO A 137 10.41 -1.86 -6.39
C PRO A 137 11.60 -2.80 -6.61
N THR A 138 11.35 -4.01 -7.13
CA THR A 138 12.40 -5.04 -7.32
C THR A 138 13.49 -4.65 -8.33
N PHE A 139 13.31 -3.60 -9.13
CA PHE A 139 14.21 -3.19 -10.21
C PHE A 139 15.28 -2.15 -9.80
N LEU A 140 15.26 -1.63 -8.57
CA LEU A 140 16.29 -0.72 -8.04
C LEU A 140 17.43 -1.46 -7.32
N PHE A 141 17.37 -2.79 -7.18
CA PHE A 141 18.46 -3.58 -6.63
C PHE A 141 19.54 -3.86 -7.69
N ASN A 142 20.23 -2.80 -8.14
CA ASN A 142 21.50 -2.93 -8.84
C ASN A 142 22.60 -2.41 -7.89
N PRO A 143 23.52 -3.27 -7.40
CA PRO A 143 24.40 -2.91 -6.30
C PRO A 143 25.60 -2.10 -6.81
N PHE A 144 25.43 -0.81 -7.00
CA PHE A 144 26.55 0.14 -7.08
C PHE A 144 26.48 1.08 -5.88
N PHE A 145 26.58 0.50 -4.68
CA PHE A 145 26.65 1.23 -3.42
C PHE A 145 28.06 1.80 -3.20
N SER A 146 28.15 2.88 -2.43
CA SER A 146 29.43 3.51 -2.10
C SER A 146 30.35 2.56 -1.29
N LYS A 147 31.68 2.77 -1.33
CA LYS A 147 32.69 1.94 -0.65
C LYS A 147 32.50 1.80 0.89
N LYS A 148 31.59 2.54 1.52
CA LYS A 148 31.33 2.52 2.98
C LYS A 148 30.37 1.41 3.43
N ILE A 149 29.49 0.93 2.55
CA ILE A 149 28.52 -0.11 2.89
C ILE A 149 28.90 -1.37 2.14
N ILE A 150 29.29 -2.42 2.88
CA ILE A 150 29.52 -3.74 2.31
C ILE A 150 28.19 -4.49 2.41
N ILE A 151 27.48 -4.56 1.29
CA ILE A 151 26.24 -5.32 1.16
C ILE A 151 26.58 -6.67 0.54
N GLU A 152 26.45 -7.73 1.34
CA GLU A 152 26.70 -9.09 0.89
C GLU A 152 25.35 -9.81 0.72
N MET A 153 25.09 -10.28 -0.50
CA MET A 153 23.87 -11.04 -0.77
C MET A 153 23.87 -12.32 0.09
N ALA A 154 22.76 -12.55 0.79
CA ALA A 154 22.62 -13.63 1.75
C ALA A 154 23.00 -15.01 1.15
N GLY A 155 24.02 -15.63 1.73
CA GLY A 155 24.52 -16.95 1.37
C GLY A 155 25.21 -17.65 2.55
N LYS A 156 25.39 -18.97 2.45
CA LYS A 156 25.91 -19.85 3.54
C LYS A 156 27.23 -19.38 4.18
N LYS A 157 28.00 -18.53 3.50
CA LYS A 157 29.31 -18.07 3.99
C LYS A 157 29.23 -16.98 5.05
N ASN A 158 28.13 -16.20 5.11
CA ASN A 158 28.12 -14.95 5.88
C ASN A 158 27.05 -14.92 6.99
N PHE A 159 26.14 -15.90 7.04
CA PHE A 159 25.18 -16.05 8.16
C PHE A 159 25.86 -16.30 9.50
N GLN A 160 27.05 -16.88 9.46
CA GLN A 160 27.85 -17.21 10.64
C GLN A 160 28.30 -15.98 11.43
N ASN A 161 28.24 -14.80 10.80
CA ASN A 161 28.66 -13.54 11.39
C ASN A 161 27.50 -12.73 12.00
N LEU A 162 26.26 -13.17 11.81
CA LEU A 162 25.08 -12.56 12.42
C LEU A 162 25.02 -12.93 13.91
N ASN A 163 24.40 -12.07 14.72
CA ASN A 163 24.02 -12.45 16.09
C ASN A 163 22.97 -13.57 16.07
N ASP A 164 22.78 -14.24 17.21
CA ASP A 164 21.88 -15.41 17.31
C ASP A 164 20.43 -15.07 16.93
N GLU A 165 19.94 -13.89 17.30
CA GLU A 165 18.56 -13.45 17.00
C GLU A 165 18.35 -13.31 15.49
N ASP A 166 19.24 -12.58 14.82
CA ASP A 166 19.22 -12.37 13.38
C ASP A 166 19.42 -13.66 12.60
N LEU A 167 20.28 -14.54 13.10
CA LEU A 167 20.53 -15.83 12.51
C LEU A 167 19.25 -16.68 12.49
N ILE A 168 18.50 -16.72 13.60
CA ILE A 168 17.20 -17.40 13.68
C ILE A 168 16.24 -16.81 12.65
N LYS A 169 16.10 -15.47 12.60
CA LYS A 169 15.22 -14.81 11.63
C LYS A 169 15.60 -15.17 10.20
N VAL A 170 16.88 -15.19 9.86
CA VAL A 170 17.36 -15.53 8.52
C VAL A 170 17.12 -17.02 8.18
N GLN A 171 17.25 -17.92 9.15
CA GLN A 171 17.06 -19.36 8.95
C GLN A 171 15.58 -19.74 8.80
N ASP A 172 14.71 -19.17 9.63
CA ASP A 172 13.27 -19.48 9.65
C ASP A 172 12.52 -19.04 8.40
N HIS A 173 13.07 -18.08 7.65
CA HIS A 173 12.39 -17.47 6.50
C HIS A 173 12.87 -18.07 5.17
N ASP A 174 12.02 -18.85 4.51
CA ASP A 174 12.32 -19.50 3.23
C ASP A 174 12.67 -18.48 2.10
N SER A 175 13.82 -18.66 1.46
CA SER A 175 14.29 -17.85 0.32
C SER A 175 13.33 -17.84 -0.88
N LYS A 176 12.38 -18.78 -0.97
CA LYS A 176 11.28 -18.76 -1.95
C LYS A 176 10.42 -17.51 -1.77
N TRP A 177 10.00 -17.24 -0.54
CA TRP A 177 9.05 -16.18 -0.18
C TRP A 177 9.72 -14.90 0.31
N PHE A 178 10.96 -15.01 0.77
CA PHE A 178 11.69 -13.92 1.38
C PHE A 178 12.98 -13.61 0.63
N LYS A 179 13.35 -12.33 0.60
CA LYS A 179 14.67 -11.86 0.20
C LYS A 179 15.39 -11.41 1.47
N LYS A 180 16.63 -11.84 1.62
CA LYS A 180 17.45 -11.60 2.81
C LYS A 180 18.70 -10.86 2.36
N ILE A 181 19.10 -9.87 3.12
CA ILE A 181 20.29 -9.08 2.85
C ILE A 181 21.11 -9.06 4.12
N VAL A 182 22.37 -9.44 4.03
CA VAL A 182 23.31 -9.31 5.14
C VAL A 182 24.21 -8.14 4.78
N TYR A 183 24.38 -7.21 5.71
CA TYR A 183 25.18 -6.02 5.47
C TYR A 183 26.02 -5.69 6.69
N ARG A 184 27.04 -4.87 6.49
CA ARG A 184 27.70 -4.14 7.56
C ARG A 184 28.07 -2.75 7.06
N ILE A 185 28.07 -1.80 7.97
CA ILE A 185 28.55 -0.44 7.70
C ILE A 185 29.92 -0.33 8.36
N ASP A 186 30.95 -0.05 7.54
CA ASP A 186 32.35 0.01 7.99
C ASP A 186 32.79 -1.26 8.79
N ASN A 187 33.30 -1.08 10.00
CA ASN A 187 33.78 -2.14 10.91
C ASN A 187 32.75 -2.54 11.98
N GLN A 188 31.46 -2.24 11.76
CA GLN A 188 30.39 -2.66 12.64
C GLN A 188 30.06 -4.15 12.49
N ASN A 189 29.20 -4.63 13.38
CA ASN A 189 28.65 -5.98 13.32
C ASN A 189 27.88 -6.20 12.02
N TYR A 190 27.71 -7.48 11.67
CA TYR A 190 26.84 -7.86 10.58
C TYR A 190 25.39 -7.79 11.01
N GLU A 191 24.60 -7.10 10.21
CA GLU A 191 23.18 -6.85 10.39
C GLU A 191 22.40 -7.47 9.23
N THR A 192 21.09 -7.62 9.37
CA THR A 192 20.25 -8.19 8.31
C THR A 192 18.98 -7.39 8.02
N LEU A 193 18.55 -7.43 6.76
CA LEU A 193 17.24 -6.98 6.32
C LEU A 193 16.49 -8.18 5.74
N LEU A 194 15.24 -8.37 6.18
CA LEU A 194 14.33 -9.35 5.58
C LEU A 194 13.20 -8.64 4.86
N PHE A 195 13.00 -9.05 3.63
CA PHE A 195 11.90 -8.60 2.80
C PHE A 195 11.00 -9.77 2.43
N LYS A 196 9.69 -9.58 2.56
CA LYS A 196 8.71 -10.47 1.96
C LYS A 196 8.54 -10.12 0.49
N LYS A 197 8.69 -11.11 -0.39
CA LYS A 197 8.33 -10.96 -1.80
C LYS A 197 6.81 -10.92 -1.89
N ILE A 198 6.27 -9.83 -2.41
CA ILE A 198 4.84 -9.66 -2.62
C ILE A 198 4.58 -9.30 -4.08
N LYS A 199 3.33 -9.49 -4.53
CA LYS A 199 2.85 -8.94 -5.80
C LYS A 199 1.72 -7.96 -5.50
N ARG A 200 1.79 -6.75 -6.04
CA ARG A 200 0.68 -5.78 -6.02
C ARG A 200 0.37 -5.37 -7.44
N LYS A 201 -0.89 -5.56 -7.87
CA LYS A 201 -1.36 -5.25 -9.25
C LYS A 201 -0.47 -5.86 -10.35
N GLY A 202 0.03 -7.07 -10.13
CA GLY A 202 0.93 -7.77 -11.06
C GLY A 202 2.42 -7.37 -10.97
N ILE A 203 2.75 -6.33 -10.20
CA ILE A 203 4.12 -5.84 -10.02
C ILE A 203 4.75 -6.56 -8.83
N PRO A 204 5.90 -7.23 -9.00
CA PRO A 204 6.65 -7.79 -7.88
C PRO A 204 7.28 -6.67 -7.05
N LEU A 205 7.12 -6.75 -5.73
CA LEU A 205 7.65 -5.79 -4.76
C LEU A 205 8.34 -6.54 -3.61
N LEU A 206 9.22 -5.84 -2.92
CA LEU A 206 9.79 -6.26 -1.66
C LEU A 206 9.18 -5.42 -0.54
N LYS A 207 8.50 -6.07 0.41
CA LYS A 207 8.04 -5.43 1.65
C LYS A 207 9.06 -5.72 2.74
N LEU A 208 9.67 -4.69 3.31
CA LEU A 208 10.50 -4.84 4.50
C LEU A 208 9.64 -5.41 5.64
N ILE A 209 10.11 -6.47 6.29
CA ILE A 209 9.43 -7.10 7.42
C ILE A 209 10.30 -7.16 8.68
N TYR A 210 11.61 -6.96 8.51
CA TYR A 210 12.57 -6.95 9.61
C TYR A 210 13.83 -6.21 9.19
N ALA A 211 14.37 -5.43 10.12
CA ALA A 211 15.68 -4.81 10.05
C ALA A 211 16.33 -4.94 11.42
N SER A 212 17.54 -5.48 11.49
CA SER A 212 18.29 -5.59 12.75
C SER A 212 18.58 -4.23 13.37
N SER A 213 18.87 -3.25 12.51
CA SER A 213 19.15 -1.85 12.86
C SER A 213 18.28 -0.93 11.99
N PRO A 214 17.07 -0.56 12.44
CA PRO A 214 16.15 0.29 11.68
C PRO A 214 16.70 1.69 11.36
N GLU A 215 17.55 2.23 12.23
CA GLU A 215 18.23 3.52 12.06
C GLU A 215 19.09 3.58 10.78
N ASP A 216 19.69 2.44 10.41
CA ASP A 216 20.55 2.32 9.23
C ASP A 216 19.77 2.41 7.91
N LEU A 217 18.45 2.22 7.93
CA LEU A 217 17.62 2.31 6.72
C LEU A 217 17.71 3.69 6.06
N SER A 218 17.90 4.75 6.85
CA SER A 218 18.09 6.11 6.34
C SER A 218 19.40 6.24 5.56
N THR A 219 20.49 5.70 6.12
CA THR A 219 21.82 5.64 5.51
C THR A 219 21.82 4.78 4.25
N ILE A 220 21.24 3.58 4.31
CA ILE A 220 21.14 2.65 3.18
C ILE A 220 20.28 3.27 2.07
N SER A 221 19.16 3.91 2.40
CA SER A 221 18.29 4.57 1.43
C SER A 221 18.94 5.80 0.78
N SER A 222 19.82 6.52 1.48
CA SER A 222 20.53 7.67 0.91
C SER A 222 21.62 7.28 -0.10
N GLN A 223 21.97 5.99 -0.16
CA GLN A 223 22.99 5.44 -1.05
C GLN A 223 22.40 4.57 -2.19
N LEU A 224 21.07 4.46 -2.27
CA LEU A 224 20.30 3.88 -3.38
C LEU A 224 19.92 4.96 -4.39
#